data_AF-A0A480A0M9-F1
#
_entry.id   AF-A0A480A0M9-F1
#
_cell.length_a   1.000
_cell.length_b   1.000
_cell.length_c   1.000
_cell.angle_alpha   90.00
_cell.angle_beta   90.00
_cell.angle_gamma   90.00
#
_symmetry.space_group_name_H-M   'P 1'
#
loop_
_entity.id
_entity.type
_entity.pdbx_description
1 polymer ?
#
loop_
_entity_poly.entity_id
_entity_poly.type
_entity_poly.pdbx_seq_one_letter_code
_entity_poly.pdbx_strand_id
1 'polypeptide(L)'
;MIRLDPEKHMIDLGYNVSSGVLLAADFGTPQFRKRLFFIGSRKHIGSIDLPLPTHSPGCQLLGLLPYVTVGEAFANLPDAEFSRCR
;
A
#
# COMPACT_ATOMS: atom_id res chain seq x y z
N MET A 1 -24.22 -6.77 -16.96
CA MET A 1 -23.36 -6.48 -15.79
C MET A 1 -22.45 -7.69 -15.58
N ILE A 2 -21.32 -7.74 -16.27
CA ILE A 2 -20.39 -8.87 -16.20
C ILE A 2 -19.56 -8.66 -14.94
N ARG A 3 -19.70 -9.54 -13.94
CA ARG A 3 -18.72 -9.63 -12.85
C ARG A 3 -17.47 -10.25 -13.46
N LEU A 4 -16.54 -9.42 -13.87
CA LEU A 4 -15.20 -9.86 -14.25
C LEU A 4 -14.48 -10.11 -12.93
N ASP A 5 -14.19 -11.37 -12.64
CA ASP A 5 -13.26 -11.77 -11.59
C ASP A 5 -11.85 -11.71 -12.21
N PRO A 6 -11.10 -10.60 -12.08
CA PRO A 6 -9.83 -10.40 -12.76
C PRO A 6 -8.81 -11.48 -12.39
N GLU A 7 -8.89 -11.99 -11.17
CA GLU A 7 -8.05 -13.08 -10.68
C GLU A 7 -8.25 -14.36 -11.50
N LYS A 8 -9.50 -14.75 -11.77
CA LYS A 8 -9.81 -15.93 -12.59
C LYS A 8 -9.25 -15.77 -14.00
N HIS A 9 -9.39 -14.57 -14.59
CA HIS A 9 -8.89 -14.32 -15.93
C HIS A 9 -7.35 -14.43 -16.02
N MET A 10 -6.64 -13.94 -15.00
CA MET A 10 -5.18 -14.07 -14.92
C MET A 10 -4.72 -15.52 -14.72
N ILE A 11 -5.46 -16.32 -13.94
CA ILE A 11 -5.20 -17.75 -13.78
C ILE A 11 -5.42 -18.49 -15.11
N ASP A 12 -6.49 -18.18 -15.83
CA ASP A 12 -6.81 -18.75 -17.14
C ASP A 12 -5.72 -18.42 -18.18
N LEU A 13 -5.09 -17.24 -18.07
CA LEU A 13 -3.93 -16.83 -18.87
C LEU A 13 -2.60 -17.52 -18.46
N GLY A 14 -2.59 -18.32 -17.40
CA GLY A 14 -1.43 -19.09 -16.97
C GLY A 14 -0.49 -18.35 -16.01
N TYR A 15 -0.99 -17.36 -15.26
CA TYR A 15 -0.24 -16.69 -14.20
C TYR A 15 -0.53 -17.31 -12.81
N ASN A 16 0.43 -17.24 -11.91
CA ASN A 16 0.19 -17.34 -10.47
C ASN A 16 -0.25 -15.96 -9.99
N VAL A 17 -1.32 -15.89 -9.21
CA VAL A 17 -1.92 -14.61 -8.81
C VAL A 17 -1.96 -14.52 -7.28
N SER A 18 -1.52 -13.37 -6.77
CA SER A 18 -1.73 -12.96 -5.38
C SER A 18 -2.50 -11.66 -5.38
N SER A 19 -3.59 -11.58 -4.60
CA SER A 19 -4.46 -10.42 -4.55
C SER A 19 -4.78 -10.01 -3.12
N GLY A 20 -5.02 -8.72 -2.89
CA GLY A 20 -5.38 -8.24 -1.56
C GLY A 20 -5.51 -6.72 -1.47
N VAL A 21 -6.22 -6.26 -0.43
CA VAL A 21 -6.40 -4.85 -0.15
C VAL A 21 -5.33 -4.40 0.84
N LEU A 22 -4.48 -3.47 0.41
CA LEU A 22 -3.44 -2.89 1.24
C LEU A 22 -3.81 -1.46 1.65
N LEU A 23 -3.46 -1.10 2.88
CA LEU A 23 -3.62 0.25 3.43
C LEU A 23 -2.27 0.96 3.43
N ALA A 24 -2.20 2.13 2.81
CA ALA A 24 -0.94 2.88 2.70
C ALA A 24 -0.33 3.28 4.06
N ALA A 25 -1.16 3.48 5.09
CA ALA A 25 -0.71 3.78 6.45
C ALA A 25 0.14 2.66 7.06
N ASP A 26 -0.16 1.40 6.72
CA ASP A 26 0.59 0.22 7.17
C ASP A 26 2.02 0.18 6.61
N PHE A 27 2.33 1.03 5.64
CA PHE A 27 3.64 1.11 4.99
C PHE A 27 4.33 2.46 5.19
N GLY A 28 3.93 3.23 6.21
CA GLY A 28 4.64 4.45 6.64
C GLY A 28 4.21 5.74 5.96
N THR A 29 3.10 5.74 5.23
CA THR A 29 2.52 6.99 4.72
C THR A 29 1.53 7.58 5.73
N PRO A 30 1.48 8.91 5.92
CA PRO A 30 0.54 9.56 6.83
C PRO A 30 -0.88 9.68 6.22
N GLN A 31 -1.35 8.64 5.52
CA GLN A 31 -2.62 8.68 4.79
C GLN A 31 -3.37 7.33 4.83
N PHE A 32 -4.64 7.37 5.22
CA PHE A 32 -5.55 6.22 5.13
C PHE A 32 -6.07 6.03 3.70
N ARG A 33 -5.27 5.36 2.85
CA ARG A 33 -5.62 5.05 1.47
C ARG A 33 -5.60 3.54 1.22
N LYS A 34 -6.78 2.95 1.07
CA LYS A 34 -6.94 1.53 0.71
C LYS A 34 -6.93 1.36 -0.81
N ARG A 35 -6.17 0.40 -1.30
CA ARG A 35 -6.17 0.00 -2.72
C ARG A 35 -6.11 -1.51 -2.84
N LEU A 36 -6.80 -2.04 -3.85
CA LEU A 36 -6.74 -3.44 -4.23
C LEU A 36 -5.54 -3.65 -5.16
N PHE A 37 -4.67 -4.58 -4.81
CA PHE A 37 -3.51 -4.97 -5.60
C PHE A 37 -3.71 -6.39 -6.15
N PHE A 38 -3.28 -6.58 -7.39
CA PHE A 38 -3.16 -7.88 -8.03
C PHE A 38 -1.72 -8.02 -8.53
N ILE A 39 -1.06 -9.10 -8.12
CA ILE A 39 0.29 -9.43 -8.57
C ILE A 39 0.18 -10.73 -9.36
N GLY A 40 0.47 -10.66 -10.65
CA GLY A 40 0.53 -11.82 -11.54
C GLY A 40 1.98 -12.14 -11.90
N SER A 41 2.46 -13.32 -11.54
CA SER A 41 3.78 -13.84 -11.92
C SER A 41 3.63 -15.03 -12.86
N ARG A 42 4.63 -15.25 -13.74
CA ARG A 42 4.60 -16.41 -14.65
C ARG A 42 4.68 -17.70 -13.83
N LYS A 43 3.97 -18.76 -14.26
CA LYS A 43 3.89 -20.04 -13.53
C LYS A 43 5.23 -20.61 -13.04
N HIS A 44 6.28 -20.54 -13.85
CA HIS A 44 7.61 -21.07 -13.51
C HIS A 44 8.38 -20.25 -12.46
N ILE A 45 7.96 -19.00 -12.19
CA ILE A 45 8.62 -18.11 -11.22
C ILE A 45 8.09 -18.39 -9.80
N GLY A 46 6.90 -18.98 -9.66
CA GLY A 46 6.19 -19.13 -8.37
C GLY A 46 5.25 -17.97 -8.08
N SER A 47 4.61 -17.93 -6.92
CA SER A 47 3.75 -16.83 -6.46
C SER A 47 4.58 -15.77 -5.73
N ILE A 48 4.14 -14.51 -5.80
CA ILE A 48 4.74 -13.39 -5.05
C ILE A 48 3.75 -13.00 -3.96
N ASP A 49 4.13 -13.12 -2.70
CA ASP A 49 3.27 -12.75 -1.59
C ASP A 49 3.17 -11.23 -1.44
N LEU A 50 2.05 -10.77 -0.88
CA LEU A 50 1.89 -9.36 -0.55
C LEU A 50 2.85 -8.96 0.57
N PRO A 51 3.37 -7.72 0.54
CA PRO A 51 4.26 -7.26 1.58
C PRO A 51 3.52 -7.22 2.93
N LEU A 52 4.22 -7.63 3.99
CA LEU A 52 3.73 -7.52 5.35
C LEU A 52 3.72 -6.04 5.79
N PRO A 53 2.75 -5.63 6.62
CA PRO A 53 2.70 -4.28 7.15
C PRO A 53 3.97 -3.98 7.97
N THR A 54 4.50 -2.76 7.83
CA THR A 54 5.65 -2.27 8.62
C THR A 54 5.22 -1.36 9.76
N HIS A 55 4.04 -0.76 9.65
CA HIS A 55 3.46 0.15 10.63
C HIS A 55 2.10 -0.36 11.11
N SER A 56 1.67 0.09 12.29
CA SER A 56 0.38 -0.26 12.88
C SER A 56 -0.18 0.87 13.74
N PRO A 57 -1.49 0.87 14.07
CA PRO A 57 -2.10 1.92 14.87
C PRO A 57 -1.72 1.88 16.37
N GLY A 58 -1.08 0.81 16.84
CA GLY A 58 -0.74 0.61 18.26
C GLY A 58 0.76 0.46 18.51
N CYS A 59 1.21 0.75 19.74
CA CYS A 59 2.61 0.62 20.13
C CYS A 59 3.07 -0.85 20.16
N GLN A 60 4.05 -1.18 19.32
CA GLN A 60 5.19 -2.09 19.52
C GLN A 60 4.97 -3.56 19.96
N LEU A 61 3.75 -4.02 20.25
CA LEU A 61 3.51 -5.39 20.72
C LEU A 61 3.95 -6.47 19.70
N LEU A 62 4.05 -6.09 18.42
CA LEU A 62 4.47 -6.95 17.31
C LEU A 62 5.79 -6.49 16.64
N GLY A 63 6.54 -5.57 17.26
CA GLY A 63 7.74 -4.98 16.64
C GLY A 63 7.46 -4.06 15.44
N LEU A 64 6.20 -3.70 15.19
CA LEU A 64 5.78 -2.77 14.13
C LEU A 64 5.93 -1.31 14.58
N LEU A 65 6.26 -0.45 13.63
CA LEU A 65 6.36 0.99 13.87
C LEU A 65 4.97 1.61 14.08
N PRO A 66 4.84 2.66 14.90
CA PRO A 66 3.58 3.42 14.98
C PRO A 66 3.31 4.14 13.66
N TYR A 67 2.05 4.37 13.31
CA TYR A 67 1.70 5.17 12.12
C TYR A 67 2.34 6.55 12.14
N VAL A 68 2.85 6.97 10.98
CA VAL A 68 3.45 8.28 10.76
C VAL A 68 2.38 9.34 10.75
N THR A 69 2.59 10.42 11.51
CA THR A 69 1.69 11.56 11.55
C THR A 69 1.98 12.56 10.43
N VAL A 70 1.00 13.40 10.12
CA VAL A 70 1.18 14.50 9.16
C VAL A 70 2.28 15.45 9.61
N GLY A 71 2.39 15.72 10.92
CA GLY A 71 3.44 16.57 11.49
C GLY A 71 4.84 16.01 11.26
N GLU A 72 5.03 14.71 11.50
CA GLU A 72 6.32 14.04 11.24
C GLU A 72 6.68 14.06 9.76
N ALA A 73 5.71 13.84 8.87
CA ALA A 73 5.93 13.87 7.43
C ALA A 73 6.35 15.25 6.91
N PHE A 74 5.91 16.33 7.57
CA PHE A 74 6.20 17.71 7.20
C PHE A 74 7.27 18.40 8.06
N ALA A 75 7.86 17.70 9.05
CA ALA A 75 8.78 18.29 10.02
C ALA A 75 10.03 18.97 9.39
N ASN A 76 10.42 18.56 8.19
CA ASN A 76 11.61 19.06 7.49
C ASN A 76 11.29 19.96 6.29
N LEU A 77 10.08 20.52 6.22
CA LEU A 77 9.77 21.51 5.19
C LEU A 77 10.41 22.87 5.51
N PRO A 78 10.87 23.61 4.48
CA PRO A 78 11.24 25.01 4.67
C PRO A 78 10.01 25.83 5.03
N ASP A 79 10.24 27.00 5.64
CA ASP A 79 9.17 27.96 5.90
C ASP A 79 8.44 28.31 4.61
N ALA A 80 7.11 28.37 4.69
CA ALA A 80 6.28 28.66 3.52
C ALA A 80 6.51 30.11 3.06
N GLU A 81 7.07 30.27 1.85
CA GLU A 81 7.13 31.58 1.20
C GLU A 81 5.77 31.89 0.57
N PHE A 82 4.99 32.75 1.24
CA PHE A 82 3.76 33.27 0.67
C PHE A 82 4.09 34.44 -0.26
N SER A 83 4.16 34.17 -1.57
CA SER A 83 4.04 35.24 -2.55
C SER A 83 2.63 35.81 -2.43
N ARG A 84 2.51 37.02 -1.88
CA ARG A 84 1.23 37.72 -1.87
C ARG A 84 0.80 37.88 -3.33
N CYS A 85 -0.35 37.30 -3.66
CA CYS A 85 -1.00 37.54 -4.93
C CYS A 85 -1.23 39.06 -5.02
N ARG A 86 -0.60 39.68 -6.03
CA ARG A 86 -0.57 41.13 -6.21
C ARG A 86 -1.78 41.57 -7.02
#